data_AF-A0A2X1P753-F1
#
_entry.id   AF-A0A2X1P753-F1
#
_cell.length_a   1.000
_cell.length_b   1.000
_cell.length_c   1.000
_cell.angle_alpha   90.00
_cell.angle_beta   90.00
_cell.angle_gamma   90.00
#
_symmetry.space_group_name_H-M   'P 1'
#
loop_
_entity.id
_entity.type
_entity.pdbx_description
1 polymer ?
#
loop_
_entity_poly.entity_id
_entity_poly.type
_entity_poly.pdbx_seq_one_letter_code
_entity_poly.pdbx_strand_id
1 'polypeptide(L)'
;MRARLQPQQKYIRGLFCGGTLCDETMFAVMEKHGDVYSNIQPDPEFRLKDINRSIKHTFLDFGDDDFTNGKPHPMIDPTNRISRLIEEARDPEVAVIVMDFVLGFGSP
;
A
#
# COMPACT_ATOMS: atom_id res chain seq x y z
N MET A 1 -14.62 20.75 -4.34
CA MET A 1 -15.29 19.97 -5.40
C MET A 1 -15.11 18.49 -5.08
N ARG A 2 -16.14 17.76 -4.62
CA ARG A 2 -16.05 16.30 -4.52
C ARG A 2 -16.40 15.73 -5.89
N ALA A 3 -15.38 15.40 -6.69
CA ALA A 3 -15.60 14.58 -7.86
C ALA A 3 -16.19 13.24 -7.40
N ARG A 4 -17.28 12.79 -8.01
CA ARG A 4 -17.81 11.45 -7.75
C ARG A 4 -16.87 10.44 -8.40
N LEU A 5 -16.49 9.40 -7.66
CA LEU A 5 -15.75 8.27 -8.18
C LEU A 5 -16.53 7.62 -9.33
N GLN A 6 -15.83 7.14 -10.35
CA GLN A 6 -16.44 6.32 -11.39
C GLN A 6 -16.87 4.97 -10.80
N PRO A 7 -17.90 4.29 -11.33
CA PRO A 7 -18.36 3.01 -10.81
C PRO A 7 -17.29 1.91 -10.78
N GLN A 8 -16.26 2.01 -11.64
CA GLN A 8 -15.13 1.09 -11.71
C GLN A 8 -14.11 1.34 -10.60
N GLN A 9 -14.00 2.57 -10.11
CA GLN A 9 -13.07 2.97 -9.06
C GLN A 9 -13.60 2.48 -7.71
N LYS A 10 -13.14 1.30 -7.30
CA LYS A 10 -13.65 0.58 -6.12
C LYS A 10 -12.60 0.42 -5.03
N TYR A 11 -11.33 0.35 -5.41
CA TYR A 11 -10.32 -0.19 -4.53
C TYR A 11 -9.40 0.86 -3.91
N ILE A 12 -8.90 0.50 -2.73
CA ILE A 12 -7.94 1.30 -1.97
C ILE A 12 -6.55 0.69 -2.21
N ARG A 13 -5.56 1.55 -2.45
CA ARG A 13 -4.15 1.21 -2.55
C ARG A 13 -3.37 1.93 -1.47
N GLY A 14 -2.86 1.19 -0.50
CA GLY A 14 -1.99 1.70 0.56
C GLY A 14 -0.53 1.52 0.18
N LEU A 15 0.25 2.61 0.16
CA LEU A 15 1.68 2.58 -0.13
C LEU A 15 2.44 3.18 1.05
N PHE A 16 2.91 2.33 1.96
CA PHE A 16 3.44 2.74 3.26
C PHE A 16 4.96 2.54 3.37
N CYS A 17 5.62 3.43 4.11
CA CYS A 17 7.01 3.23 4.56
C CYS A 17 7.08 2.80 6.03
N GLY A 18 6.10 3.18 6.85
CA GLY A 18 6.01 2.77 8.25
C GLY A 18 5.11 1.55 8.42
N GLY A 19 5.67 0.41 8.82
CA GLY A 19 4.92 -0.84 8.96
C GLY A 19 3.74 -0.75 9.92
N THR A 20 3.88 -0.09 11.07
CA THR A 20 2.76 0.11 12.01
C THR A 20 1.62 0.92 11.38
N LEU A 21 1.94 1.96 10.60
CA LEU A 21 0.92 2.76 9.91
C LEU A 21 0.21 1.95 8.83
N CYS A 22 0.96 1.09 8.13
CA CYS A 22 0.40 0.15 7.16
C CYS A 22 -0.59 -0.81 7.83
N ASP A 23 -0.17 -1.43 8.93
CA ASP A 23 -0.94 -2.43 9.67
C ASP A 23 -2.24 -1.83 10.24
N GLU A 24 -2.14 -0.70 10.95
CA GLU A 24 -3.32 -0.01 11.52
C GLU A 24 -4.31 0.41 10.44
N THR A 25 -3.82 0.93 9.30
CA THR A 25 -4.69 1.34 8.20
C THR A 25 -5.36 0.12 7.56
N MET A 26 -4.61 -0.97 7.34
CA MET A 26 -5.13 -2.21 6.79
C MET A 26 -6.27 -2.75 7.68
N PHE A 27 -6.04 -2.84 8.99
CA PHE A 27 -7.05 -3.30 9.94
C PHE A 27 -8.30 -2.42 9.95
N ALA A 28 -8.14 -1.09 9.91
CA ALA A 28 -9.27 -0.17 9.83
C ALA A 28 -10.14 -0.38 8.58
N VAL A 29 -9.53 -0.80 7.46
CA VAL A 29 -10.28 -1.15 6.23
C VAL A 29 -10.93 -2.54 6.33
N MET A 30 -10.26 -3.50 6.98
CA MET A 30 -10.80 -4.85 7.20
C MET A 30 -12.10 -4.86 8.02
N GLU A 31 -12.30 -3.90 8.91
CA GLU A 31 -13.57 -3.74 9.65
C GLU A 31 -14.80 -3.58 8.74
N LYS A 32 -14.60 -3.13 7.50
CA LYS A 32 -15.67 -2.83 6.54
C LYS A 32 -15.62 -3.66 5.27
N HIS A 33 -14.49 -4.29 4.98
CA HIS A 33 -14.22 -5.00 3.73
C HIS A 33 -13.53 -6.33 4.01
N GLY A 34 -14.04 -7.44 3.46
CA GLY A 34 -13.41 -8.76 3.60
C GLY A 34 -12.28 -9.04 2.59
N ASP A 35 -12.15 -8.21 1.56
CA ASP A 35 -11.26 -8.41 0.42
C ASP A 35 -10.01 -7.50 0.49
N VAL A 36 -9.24 -7.65 1.58
CA VAL A 36 -8.07 -6.82 1.89
C VAL A 36 -6.79 -7.64 1.87
N TYR A 37 -5.88 -7.29 0.96
CA TYR A 37 -4.63 -7.99 0.70
C TYR A 37 -3.42 -7.16 1.10
N SER A 38 -2.32 -7.83 1.46
CA SER A 38 -1.07 -7.17 1.84
C SER A 38 0.11 -8.13 1.73
N ASN A 39 1.34 -7.61 1.64
CA ASN A 39 2.55 -8.41 1.86
C ASN A 39 2.70 -8.81 3.35
N ILE A 40 2.17 -8.00 4.26
CA ILE A 40 2.22 -8.22 5.72
C ILE A 40 0.91 -8.79 6.30
N GLN A 41 -0.01 -9.28 5.48
CA GLN A 41 -1.30 -9.80 5.95
C GLN A 41 -1.08 -10.98 6.94
N PRO A 42 -1.67 -10.97 8.15
CA PRO A 42 -1.58 -12.08 9.11
C PRO A 42 -2.21 -13.40 8.65
N ASP A 43 -3.33 -13.34 7.92
CA ASP A 43 -4.00 -14.47 7.28
C ASP A 43 -3.35 -14.78 5.91
N PRO A 44 -2.75 -15.99 5.75
CA PRO A 44 -2.11 -16.40 4.51
C PRO A 44 -3.03 -16.42 3.28
N GLU A 45 -4.36 -16.56 3.45
CA GLU A 45 -5.30 -16.55 2.32
C GLU A 45 -5.32 -15.19 1.60
N PHE A 46 -5.06 -14.12 2.35
CA PHE A 46 -5.09 -12.74 1.88
C PHE A 46 -3.69 -12.14 1.70
N ARG A 47 -2.62 -12.93 1.87
CA ARG A 47 -1.29 -12.48 1.45
C ARG A 47 -1.20 -12.39 -0.07
N LEU A 48 -0.50 -11.37 -0.55
CA LEU A 48 -0.21 -11.23 -1.98
C LEU A 48 0.67 -12.39 -2.44
N LYS A 49 0.22 -13.10 -3.48
CA LYS A 49 1.02 -14.15 -4.14
C LYS A 49 2.15 -13.56 -5.00
N ASP A 50 1.94 -12.35 -5.50
CA ASP A 50 2.92 -11.54 -6.22
C ASP A 50 2.89 -10.13 -5.65
N ILE A 51 3.92 -9.76 -4.88
CA ILE A 51 4.03 -8.45 -4.22
C ILE A 51 4.10 -7.29 -5.23
N ASN A 52 4.45 -7.57 -6.49
CA ASN A 52 4.51 -6.57 -7.55
C ASN A 52 3.13 -6.28 -8.17
N ARG A 53 2.09 -7.02 -7.77
CA ARG A 53 0.75 -6.88 -8.34
C ARG A 53 -0.31 -6.69 -7.27
N SER A 54 -0.93 -5.51 -7.25
CA SER A 54 -2.08 -5.24 -6.39
C SER A 54 -3.34 -5.93 -6.91
N ILE A 55 -4.19 -6.35 -5.98
CA ILE A 55 -5.52 -6.92 -6.23
C ILE A 55 -6.51 -6.44 -5.18
N LYS A 56 -7.75 -6.15 -5.60
CA LYS A 56 -8.83 -5.66 -4.71
C LYS A 56 -8.32 -4.56 -3.76
N HIS A 57 -8.64 -4.51 -2.47
CA HIS A 57 -7.95 -3.56 -1.57
C HIS A 57 -6.55 -4.10 -1.29
N THR A 58 -5.50 -3.32 -1.53
CA THR A 58 -4.10 -3.74 -1.31
C THR A 58 -3.37 -2.71 -0.47
N PHE A 59 -2.65 -3.18 0.55
CA PHE A 59 -1.81 -2.37 1.43
C PHE A 59 -0.40 -2.93 1.40
N LEU A 60 0.58 -2.10 1.04
CA LEU A 60 1.97 -2.51 0.93
C LEU A 60 2.80 -1.78 1.98
N ASP A 61 3.52 -2.56 2.77
CA ASP A 61 4.61 -2.06 3.58
C ASP A 61 5.91 -2.21 2.78
N PHE A 62 6.43 -1.09 2.27
CA PHE A 62 7.69 -1.05 1.54
C PHE A 62 8.92 -1.19 2.46
N GLY A 63 8.73 -1.07 3.78
CA GLY A 63 9.78 -1.28 4.76
C GLY A 63 10.05 -2.75 5.06
N ASP A 64 9.11 -3.63 4.71
CA ASP A 64 9.23 -5.07 4.87
C ASP A 64 10.39 -5.65 4.04
N ASP A 65 10.94 -6.78 4.49
CA ASP A 65 12.07 -7.48 3.87
C ASP A 65 11.82 -7.81 2.38
N ASP A 66 10.56 -8.04 2.00
CA ASP A 66 10.14 -8.26 0.61
C ASP A 66 10.57 -7.13 -0.34
N PHE A 67 10.69 -5.90 0.16
CA PHE A 67 11.02 -4.71 -0.64
C PHE A 67 12.39 -4.10 -0.33
N THR A 68 12.99 -4.43 0.81
CA THR A 68 14.25 -3.82 1.27
C THR A 68 15.47 -4.75 1.10
N ASN A 69 15.29 -6.01 0.71
CA ASN A 69 16.41 -6.91 0.48
C ASN A 69 17.36 -6.39 -0.63
N GLY A 70 18.58 -6.00 -0.23
CA GLY A 70 19.61 -5.43 -1.11
C GLY A 70 19.31 -4.00 -1.59
N LYS A 71 18.35 -3.31 -1.00
CA LYS A 71 17.94 -1.93 -1.35
C LYS A 71 17.87 -1.05 -0.09
N PRO A 72 18.06 0.27 -0.21
CA PRO A 72 17.80 1.16 0.92
C PRO A 72 16.33 1.10 1.35
N HIS A 73 16.09 1.31 2.64
CA HIS A 73 14.73 1.42 3.19
C HIS A 73 13.97 2.57 2.51
N PRO A 74 12.64 2.46 2.27
CA PRO A 74 11.88 3.45 1.50
C PRO A 74 11.77 4.83 2.16
N MET A 75 12.08 4.95 3.46
CA MET A 75 12.25 6.25 4.12
C MET A 75 13.54 6.98 3.68
N ILE A 76 14.54 6.25 3.18
CA ILE A 76 15.80 6.78 2.66
C ILE A 76 15.73 6.94 1.14
N ASP A 77 15.29 5.90 0.42
CA ASP A 77 15.14 5.91 -1.04
C ASP A 77 13.68 5.62 -1.45
N PRO A 78 12.89 6.65 -1.81
CA PRO A 78 11.48 6.46 -2.15
C PRO A 78 11.26 5.95 -3.58
N THR A 79 12.31 5.63 -4.36
CA THR A 79 12.20 5.31 -5.80
C THR A 79 11.18 4.20 -6.08
N ASN A 80 11.23 3.10 -5.32
CA ASN A 80 10.32 1.97 -5.53
C ASN A 80 8.85 2.38 -5.25
N ARG A 81 8.63 3.12 -4.16
CA ARG A 81 7.29 3.60 -3.77
C ARG A 81 6.72 4.60 -4.79
N ILE A 82 7.55 5.47 -5.36
CA ILE A 82 7.14 6.43 -6.41
C ILE A 82 6.78 5.69 -7.71
N SER A 83 7.56 4.69 -8.11
CA SER A 83 7.24 3.88 -9.28
C SER A 83 5.89 3.18 -9.11
N ARG A 84 5.66 2.55 -7.95
CA ARG A 84 4.37 1.90 -7.65
C ARG A 84 3.22 2.91 -7.61
N LEU A 85 3.42 4.12 -7.07
CA LEU A 85 2.39 5.18 -7.11
C LEU A 85 1.93 5.48 -8.54
N ILE A 86 2.85 5.57 -9.49
CA ILE A 86 2.51 5.86 -10.90
C ILE A 86 1.73 4.69 -11.52
N GLU A 87 2.10 3.45 -11.18
CA GLU A 87 1.38 2.25 -11.64
C GLU A 87 -0.05 2.20 -11.08
N GLU A 88 -0.22 2.38 -9.77
CA GLU A 88 -1.54 2.39 -9.12
C GLU A 88 -2.42 3.54 -9.60
N ALA A 89 -1.84 4.71 -9.86
CA ALA A 89 -2.58 5.86 -10.38
C ALA A 89 -3.10 5.66 -11.81
N ARG A 90 -2.55 4.69 -12.56
CA ARG A 90 -3.00 4.33 -13.91
C ARG A 90 -4.06 3.24 -13.92
N ASP A 91 -4.25 2.52 -12.81
CA ASP A 91 -5.27 1.49 -12.69
C ASP A 91 -6.68 2.15 -12.58
N PRO A 92 -7.58 1.94 -13.56
CA PRO A 92 -8.92 2.53 -13.56
C PRO A 92 -9.81 2.00 -12.42
N GLU A 93 -9.44 0.89 -11.77
CA GLU A 93 -10.19 0.34 -10.63
C GLU A 93 -9.82 1.01 -9.30
N VAL A 94 -8.76 1.82 -9.27
CA VAL A 94 -8.29 2.51 -8.06
C VAL A 94 -9.15 3.73 -7.77
N ALA A 95 -9.76 3.71 -6.59
CA ALA A 95 -10.56 4.81 -6.05
C ALA A 95 -9.74 5.77 -5.22
N VAL A 96 -8.84 5.22 -4.38
CA VAL A 96 -8.08 5.97 -3.39
C VAL A 96 -6.68 5.38 -3.30
N ILE A 97 -5.69 6.26 -3.29
CA ILE A 97 -4.31 5.91 -2.92
C ILE A 97 -4.03 6.59 -1.57
N VAL A 98 -3.59 5.79 -0.59
CA VAL A 98 -3.22 6.25 0.75
C VAL A 98 -1.72 6.12 0.89
N MET A 99 -1.08 7.17 1.42
CA MET A 99 0.36 7.22 1.62
C MET A 99 0.68 7.87 2.96
N ASP A 100 1.77 7.43 3.58
CA ASP A 100 2.36 8.03 4.76
C ASP A 100 3.58 8.91 4.40
N PHE A 101 3.74 9.98 5.15
CA PHE A 101 4.89 10.87 5.05
C PHE A 101 5.52 11.00 6.43
N VAL A 102 6.42 10.07 6.73
CA VAL A 102 7.22 10.09 7.95
C VAL A 102 8.39 11.05 7.73
N LEU A 103 8.44 12.12 8.52
CA LEU A 103 9.45 13.16 8.45
C LEU A 103 10.21 13.22 9.77
N GLY A 104 11.50 13.57 9.73
CA GLY A 104 12.33 13.69 10.92
C GLY A 104 13.80 13.36 10.66
N PHE A 105 14.66 13.70 11.61
CA PHE A 105 16.09 13.39 11.50
C PHE A 105 16.30 11.89 11.70
N GLY A 106 16.79 11.21 10.65
CA GLY A 106 17.10 9.79 10.72
C GLY A 106 15.88 8.87 10.80
N SER A 107 14.74 9.24 10.21
CA SER A 107 13.61 8.31 9.98
C SER A 107 14.14 7.00 9.38
N PRO A 108 14.24 5.93 10.19
CA PRO A 108 14.88 4.67 9.80
C PRO A 108 13.86 3.74 9.17
#